data_AF-A0A3N5W5U1-F1
#
_entry.id   AF-A0A3N5W5U1-F1
#
_cell.length_a   1.000
_cell.length_b   1.000
_cell.length_c   1.000
_cell.angle_alpha   90.00
_cell.angle_beta   90.00
_cell.angle_gamma   90.00
#
_symmetry.space_group_name_H-M   'P 1'
#
loop_
_entity.id
_entity.type
_entity.pdbx_description
1 polymer ?
#
loop_
_entity_poly.entity_id
_entity_poly.type
_entity_poly.pdbx_seq_one_letter_code
_entity_poly.pdbx_strand_id
1 'polypeptide(L)' 'MALFISRFPQVCLRHDRMSLYEGLGMKIQDALANEFRHGLETIQTREILHGVSRFKKGEGRHGQF' A
#
# COMPACT_ATOMS: atom_id res chain seq x y z
N MET A 1 11.20 13.35 8.13
CA MET A 1 10.31 12.89 7.05
C MET A 1 10.73 11.53 6.49
N ALA A 2 11.90 11.41 5.85
CA ALA A 2 12.33 10.15 5.21
C ALA A 2 12.42 8.94 6.18
N LEU A 3 13.01 9.14 7.36
CA LEU A 3 13.08 8.10 8.42
C LEU A 3 11.71 7.64 8.94
N PHE A 4 10.68 8.49 8.82
CA PHE A 4 9.34 8.11 9.22
C PHE A 4 8.70 7.23 8.15
N ILE A 5 8.83 7.61 6.88
CA ILE A 5 8.32 6.84 5.73
C ILE A 5 8.99 5.47 5.62
N SER A 6 10.27 5.34 5.99
CA SER A 6 11.00 4.07 5.94
C SER A 6 10.47 3.02 6.93
N ARG A 7 9.61 3.39 7.90
CA ARG A 7 9.03 2.46 8.89
C ARG A 7 7.80 1.69 8.37
N PHE A 8 7.24 2.11 7.24
CA PHE A 8 6.06 1.48 6.64
C PHE A 8 6.44 0.35 5.67
N PRO A 9 5.50 -0.53 5.29
CA PRO A 9 5.73 -1.57 4.28
C PRO A 9 6.21 -0.93 2.97
N GLN A 10 7.45 -1.24 2.58
CA GLN A 10 8.14 -0.55 1.49
C GLN A 10 7.66 -1.04 0.12
N VAL A 11 7.26 -2.30 -0.02
CA VAL A 11 6.67 -2.80 -1.27
C VAL A 11 5.33 -2.11 -1.50
N CYS A 12 4.48 -2.05 -0.48
CA CYS A 12 3.19 -1.36 -0.55
C CYS A 12 3.36 0.10 -0.99
N LEU A 13 4.21 0.88 -0.29
CA LEU A 13 4.44 2.29 -0.64
C LEU A 13 4.98 2.49 -2.07
N ARG A 14 5.84 1.58 -2.54
CA ARG A 14 6.40 1.65 -3.91
C ARG A 14 5.35 1.33 -4.95
N HIS A 15 4.50 0.33 -4.71
CA HIS A 15 3.40 -0.05 -5.57
C HIS A 15 2.32 1.03 -5.62
N ASP A 16 1.96 1.62 -4.48
CA ASP A 16 1.02 2.76 -4.41
C ASP A 16 1.54 3.93 -5.26
N ARG A 17 2.84 4.25 -5.13
CA ARG A 17 3.48 5.29 -5.93
C ARG A 17 3.50 4.96 -7.42
N MET A 18 3.80 3.72 -7.78
CA MET A 18 3.86 3.26 -9.17
C MET A 18 2.48 3.30 -9.83
N SER A 19 1.47 2.73 -9.16
CA SER A 19 0.07 2.76 -9.58
C SER A 19 -0.42 4.19 -9.85
N LEU A 20 -0.07 5.13 -8.96
CA LEU A 20 -0.43 6.53 -9.13
C LEU A 20 0.18 7.13 -10.40
N TYR A 21 1.45 6.88 -10.68
CA TYR A 21 2.10 7.40 -11.89
C TYR A 21 1.56 6.78 -13.17
N GLU A 22 1.32 5.46 -13.16
CA GLU A 22 0.78 4.74 -14.31
C GLU A 22 -0.67 5.14 -14.60
N GLY A 23 -1.47 5.39 -13.57
CA GLY A 23 -2.87 5.79 -13.68
C GLY A 23 -3.09 7.20 -14.26
N LEU A 24 -2.04 8.05 -14.33
CA LEU A 24 -2.18 9.40 -14.86
C LEU A 24 -2.60 9.38 -16.34
N GLY A 25 -3.77 9.95 -16.63
CA GLY A 25 -4.32 10.00 -17.99
C GLY A 25 -5.08 8.74 -18.41
N MET A 26 -5.15 7.71 -17.57
CA MET A 26 -6.01 6.55 -17.79
C MET A 26 -7.48 6.90 -17.50
N LYS A 27 -8.40 6.15 -18.10
CA LYS A 27 -9.79 6.16 -17.63
C LYS A 27 -9.84 5.53 -16.24
N ILE A 28 -10.78 5.99 -15.42
CA ILE A 28 -10.91 5.55 -14.02
C ILE A 28 -10.96 4.02 -13.90
N GLN A 29 -11.71 3.34 -14.77
CA GLN A 29 -11.81 1.87 -14.72
C GLN A 29 -10.46 1.17 -14.94
N ASP A 30 -9.66 1.68 -15.88
CA ASP A 30 -8.35 1.12 -16.19
C ASP A 30 -7.34 1.42 -15.06
N ALA A 31 -7.40 2.64 -14.49
CA ALA A 31 -6.59 3.03 -13.34
C ALA A 31 -6.89 2.15 -12.10
N LEU A 32 -8.17 1.89 -11.81
CA LEU A 32 -8.58 1.00 -10.71
C LEU A 32 -8.14 -0.45 -10.94
N ALA A 33 -8.23 -0.94 -12.18
CA ALA A 33 -7.73 -2.28 -12.51
C ALA A 33 -6.21 -2.37 -12.34
N ASN A 34 -5.47 -1.31 -12.66
CA ASN A 34 -4.04 -1.21 -12.43
C ASN A 34 -3.69 -1.21 -10.95
N GLU A 35 -4.37 -0.37 -10.16
CA GLU A 35 -4.21 -0.30 -8.70
C GLU A 35 -4.46 -1.66 -8.04
N PHE A 36 -5.53 -2.35 -8.47
CA PHE A 36 -5.88 -3.66 -7.94
C PHE A 36 -4.78 -4.71 -8.21
N ARG A 37 -4.18 -4.69 -9.40
CA ARG A 37 -3.07 -5.60 -9.76
C ARG A 37 -1.87 -5.40 -8.84
N HIS A 38 -1.45 -4.15 -8.64
CA HIS A 38 -0.36 -3.76 -7.74
C HIS A 38 -0.65 -4.15 -6.28
N GLY A 39 -1.91 -4.03 -5.84
CA GLY A 39 -2.36 -4.47 -4.53
C GLY A 39 -2.25 -5.98 -4.34
N LEU A 40 -2.66 -6.78 -5.33
CA LEU A 40 -2.53 -8.24 -5.29
C LEU A 40 -1.08 -8.70 -5.19
N GLU A 41 -0.17 -8.10 -5.97
CA GLU A 41 1.25 -8.40 -5.92
C GLU A 41 1.84 -8.07 -4.54
N THR A 42 1.46 -6.94 -3.95
CA THR A 42 1.86 -6.57 -2.58
C THR A 42 1.41 -7.62 -1.57
N ILE A 43 0.17 -8.13 -1.66
CA ILE A 43 -0.34 -9.19 -0.77
C ILE A 43 0.51 -10.47 -0.89
N GLN A 44 0.91 -10.85 -2.11
CA GLN A 44 1.70 -12.05 -2.36
C GLN A 44 3.09 -11.99 -1.71
N THR A 45 3.66 -10.80 -1.53
CA THR A 45 4.97 -10.63 -0.85
C THR A 45 4.95 -10.95 0.64
N ARG A 46 3.75 -11.02 1.25
CA ARG A 46 3.55 -11.21 2.71
C ARG A 46 4.13 -10.10 3.60
N GLU A 47 4.63 -8.99 3.05
CA GLU A 47 5.17 -7.85 3.81
C GLU A 47 4.13 -7.25 4.78
N ILE A 48 2.85 -7.30 4.39
CA ILE A 48 1.74 -6.73 5.15
C ILE A 48 1.38 -7.51 6.42
N LEU A 49 1.83 -8.76 6.59
CA LEU A 49 1.36 -9.65 7.68
C LEU A 49 1.60 -9.06 9.07
N HIS A 50 2.76 -8.43 9.28
CA HIS A 50 3.08 -7.82 10.57
C HIS A 50 2.20 -6.59 10.84
N GLY A 51 1.90 -5.78 9.81
CA GLY A 51 0.97 -4.65 9.90
C GLY A 51 -0.45 -5.09 10.19
N VAL A 52 -0.93 -6.14 9.50
CA VAL A 52 -2.26 -6.73 9.71
C VAL A 52 -2.42 -7.25 11.14
N SER A 53 -1.40 -7.90 11.70
CA SER A 53 -1.42 -8.38 13.09
C SER A 53 -1.58 -7.24 14.10
N ARG A 54 -0.81 -6.15 13.93
CA ARG A 54 -0.92 -4.94 14.77
C ARG A 54 -2.29 -4.27 14.63
N PHE A 55 -2.77 -4.15 13.40
CA PHE A 55 -4.10 -3.59 13.12
C PHE A 55 -5.25 -4.39 13.75
N LYS A 56 -5.16 -5.73 13.73
CA LYS A 56 -6.10 -6.61 14.43
C LYS A 56 -6.12 -6.37 15.94
N LYS A 57 -4.97 -6.03 16.53
CA LYS A 57 -4.83 -5.71 17.96
C LYS A 57 -5.26 -4.29 18.32
N GLY A 58 -5.64 -3.46 17.34
CA GLY A 58 -6.18 -2.12 17.56
C GLY A 58 -5.21 -0.97 17.27
N GLU A 59 -3.93 -1.27 17.04
CA GLU A 59 -2.94 -0.27 16.59
C GLU A 59 -3.34 0.27 15.21
N GLY A 60 -3.30 1.59 15.01
CA GLY A 60 -3.72 2.25 13.76
C GLY A 60 -5.23 2.55 13.63
N ARG A 61 -6.12 2.03 14.49
CA ARG A 61 -7.57 2.35 14.43
C ARG A 61 -7.90 3.78 14.87
N HIS A 62 -7.00 4.40 15.63
CA HIS A 62 -7.16 5.75 16.17
C HIS A 62 -6.09 6.72 15.62
N GLY A 63 -5.48 6.40 14.47
CA GLY A 63 -4.42 7.24 13.89
C GLY A 63 -3.08 7.19 14.63
N GLN A 64 -2.87 6.23 15.53
CA GLN A 64 -1.60 5.98 16.20
C GLN A 64 -0.87 4.81 15.54
N PHE A 65 0.35 5.04 15.05
CA PHE A 65 1.19 4.09 14.30
C PHE A 65 2.69 4.27 14.62
#